data_AF-A0A8D2Q8Q0-F1
#
_entry.id   AF-A0A8D2Q8Q0-F1
#
_cell.length_a   1.000
_cell.length_b   1.000
_cell.length_c   1.000
_cell.angle_alpha   90.00
_cell.angle_beta   90.00
_cell.angle_gamma   90.00
#
_symmetry.space_group_name_H-M   'P 1'
#
loop_
_entity.id
_entity.type
_entity.pdbx_description
1 polymer ?
#
loop_
_entity_poly.entity_id
_entity_poly.type
_entity_poly.pdbx_seq_one_letter_code
_entity_poly.pdbx_strand_id
1 'polypeptide(L)'
;MNNLNPAWKSFKVSVNSLCSGDQDRRLKCIVWDWDSNGKHDFIGEFSSTFKEMRGAMEGRQVQWECINPKYKVKKKNYKNSGIVILNLCKIHKMHSFLDYIMGGCQIQFTVAIDFTASNGDPRNSCSLHYIHPYQPNEYLKALVAVGEICQDYDR
;
A
#
# COMPACT_ATOMS: atom_id res chain seq x y z
N MET A 1 21.99 -5.09 18.42
CA MET A 1 21.89 -3.77 19.07
C MET A 1 20.97 -3.96 20.26
N ASN A 2 21.47 -3.86 21.49
CA ASN A 2 20.68 -4.14 22.69
C ASN A 2 19.96 -2.84 23.11
N ASN A 3 18.67 -2.72 22.79
CA ASN A 3 17.87 -1.57 23.18
C ASN A 3 16.58 -2.01 23.90
N LEU A 4 16.50 -1.69 25.19
CA LEU A 4 15.32 -1.98 26.02
C LEU A 4 14.20 -0.94 25.86
N ASN A 5 14.47 0.19 25.18
CA ASN A 5 13.52 1.25 24.89
C ASN A 5 13.58 1.60 23.39
N PRO A 6 13.21 0.67 22.49
CA PRO A 6 13.27 0.91 21.06
C PRO A 6 12.28 2.00 20.63
N ALA A 7 12.76 2.93 19.82
CA ALA A 7 11.92 3.86 19.06
C ALA A 7 11.89 3.41 17.59
N TRP A 8 10.77 2.86 17.15
CA TRP A 8 10.59 2.44 15.76
C TRP A 8 10.43 3.64 14.83
N LYS A 9 10.94 3.50 13.60
CA LYS A 9 10.68 4.47 12.53
C LYS A 9 9.17 4.51 12.23
N SER A 10 8.65 5.69 11.91
CA SER A 10 7.27 5.84 11.47
C SER A 10 7.02 5.05 10.20
N PHE A 11 5.84 4.45 10.09
CA PHE A 11 5.37 3.74 8.91
C PHE A 11 3.99 4.27 8.50
N LYS A 12 3.59 3.97 7.26
CA LYS A 12 2.28 4.32 6.72
C LYS A 12 1.54 3.04 6.34
N VAL A 13 0.25 3.00 6.61
CA VAL A 13 -0.65 1.91 6.23
C VAL A 13 -2.02 2.50 5.88
N SER A 14 -2.71 1.92 4.91
CA SER A 14 -4.07 2.36 4.59
C SER A 14 -5.03 1.96 5.71
N VAL A 15 -6.05 2.78 5.97
CA VAL A 15 -7.10 2.45 6.97
C VAL A 15 -7.82 1.15 6.58
N ASN A 16 -7.94 0.88 5.28
CA ASN A 16 -8.54 -0.36 4.80
C ASN A 16 -7.68 -1.60 5.15
N SER A 17 -6.36 -1.53 4.96
CA SER A 17 -5.46 -2.61 5.35
C SER A 17 -5.36 -2.76 6.87
N LEU A 18 -5.40 -1.64 7.60
CA LEU A 18 -5.29 -1.63 9.05
C LEU A 18 -6.53 -2.26 9.70
N CYS A 19 -7.73 -1.83 9.32
CA CYS A 19 -8.96 -2.20 10.02
C CYS A 19 -10.19 -2.39 9.12
N SER A 20 -10.00 -2.47 7.79
CA SER A 20 -11.07 -2.53 6.78
C SER A 20 -12.11 -1.41 6.88
N GLY A 21 -11.67 -0.23 7.31
CA GLY A 21 -12.57 0.92 7.52
C GLY A 21 -13.35 0.91 8.83
N ASP A 22 -13.41 -0.22 9.54
CA ASP A 22 -14.07 -0.34 10.84
C ASP A 22 -13.10 0.12 11.95
N GLN A 23 -13.38 1.28 12.54
CA GLN A 23 -12.49 1.88 13.54
C GLN A 23 -12.52 1.15 14.89
N ASP A 24 -13.59 0.41 15.18
CA ASP A 24 -13.77 -0.37 16.41
C ASP A 24 -13.22 -1.80 16.26
N ARG A 25 -12.77 -2.19 15.05
CA ARG A 25 -12.15 -3.50 14.81
C ARG A 25 -10.91 -3.68 15.68
N ARG A 26 -10.88 -4.81 16.38
CA ARG A 26 -9.77 -5.19 17.26
C ARG A 26 -8.54 -5.58 16.44
N LEU A 27 -7.43 -4.90 16.72
CA LEU A 27 -6.12 -5.13 16.15
C LEU A 27 -5.26 -5.84 17.18
N LYS A 28 -4.57 -6.90 16.75
CA LYS A 28 -3.59 -7.60 17.57
C LYS A 28 -2.19 -7.12 17.19
N CYS A 29 -1.48 -6.57 18.17
CA CYS A 29 -0.11 -6.11 18.01
C CYS A 29 0.82 -7.07 18.75
N ILE A 30 1.89 -7.49 18.09
CA ILE A 30 2.84 -8.46 18.62
C ILE A 30 4.24 -7.87 18.56
N VAL A 31 4.98 -8.01 19.64
CA VAL A 31 6.36 -7.53 19.77
C VAL A 31 7.29 -8.73 19.88
N TRP A 32 8.32 -8.73 19.04
CA TRP A 32 9.35 -9.76 18.96
C TRP A 32 10.72 -9.14 19.18
N ASP A 33 11.59 -9.88 19.85
CA ASP A 33 13.02 -9.62 19.83
C ASP A 33 13.61 -10.24 18.56
N TRP A 34 14.41 -9.45 17.84
CA TRP A 34 14.97 -9.90 16.58
C TRP A 34 16.33 -10.55 16.81
N ASP A 35 16.54 -11.69 16.15
CA ASP A 35 17.75 -12.50 16.22
C ASP A 35 18.20 -12.84 14.81
N SER A 36 19.50 -12.67 14.55
CA SER A 36 20.08 -12.90 13.22
C SER A 36 20.00 -14.36 12.75
N ASN A 37 19.84 -15.29 13.67
CA ASN A 37 19.66 -16.72 13.40
C ASN A 37 18.20 -17.10 13.02
N GLY A 38 17.28 -16.13 12.99
CA GLY A 38 15.87 -16.32 12.67
C GLY A 38 15.00 -16.87 13.81
N LYS A 39 15.58 -17.18 14.98
CA LYS A 39 14.85 -17.64 16.17
C LYS A 39 14.43 -16.46 17.04
N HIS A 40 13.50 -15.66 16.53
CA HIS A 40 12.99 -14.49 17.22
C HIS A 40 12.27 -14.85 18.53
N ASP A 41 12.64 -14.17 19.61
CA ASP A 41 12.02 -14.37 20.91
C ASP A 41 10.75 -13.52 21.06
N PHE A 42 9.65 -14.17 21.44
CA PHE A 42 8.38 -13.48 21.67
C PHE A 42 8.44 -12.65 22.96
N ILE A 43 8.34 -11.32 22.84
CA ILE A 43 8.35 -10.40 23.99
C ILE A 43 6.96 -10.34 24.61
N GLY A 44 5.93 -10.10 23.80
CA GLY A 44 4.55 -9.98 24.26
C GLY A 44 3.60 -9.47 23.18
N GLU A 45 2.33 -9.34 23.55
CA GLU A 45 1.25 -8.88 22.70
C GLU A 45 0.32 -7.92 23.44
N PHE A 46 -0.37 -7.08 22.68
CA PHE A 46 -1.48 -6.26 23.15
C PHE A 46 -2.57 -6.19 22.10
N SER A 47 -3.75 -5.72 22.49
CA SER A 47 -4.83 -5.41 21.56
C SER A 47 -5.15 -3.92 21.63
N SER A 48 -5.56 -3.36 20.50
CA SER A 48 -6.02 -1.98 20.38
C SER A 48 -7.10 -1.88 19.31
N THR A 49 -7.75 -0.74 19.20
CA THR A 49 -8.55 -0.37 18.02
C THR A 49 -7.96 0.86 17.33
N PHE A 50 -8.33 1.12 16.07
CA PHE A 50 -7.91 2.37 15.43
C PHE A 50 -8.54 3.58 16.14
N LYS A 51 -9.78 3.45 16.63
CA LYS A 51 -10.46 4.46 17.44
C LYS A 51 -9.68 4.86 18.69
N GLU A 52 -9.07 3.91 19.40
CA GLU A 52 -8.19 4.19 20.54
C GLU A 52 -6.91 4.91 20.09
N MET A 53 -6.28 4.45 19.01
CA MET A 53 -5.05 5.05 18.47
C MET A 53 -5.24 6.52 18.07
N ARG A 54 -6.43 6.90 17.59
CA ARG A 54 -6.75 8.30 17.27
C ARG A 54 -6.65 9.23 18.48
N GLY A 55 -6.70 8.72 19.72
CA GLY A 55 -6.46 9.54 20.91
C GLY A 55 -5.13 10.28 20.87
N ALA A 56 -4.11 9.69 20.21
CA ALA A 56 -2.81 10.34 20.00
C ALA A 56 -2.89 11.56 19.08
N MET A 57 -3.89 11.62 18.18
CA MET A 57 -4.15 12.80 17.33
C MET A 57 -4.76 13.95 18.13
N GLU A 58 -5.46 13.63 19.23
CA GLU A 58 -6.10 14.58 20.14
C GLU A 58 -5.15 15.04 21.26
N GLY A 59 -3.87 14.68 21.17
CA GLY A 59 -2.86 15.03 22.17
C GLY A 59 -2.86 14.13 23.42
N ARG A 60 -3.67 13.06 23.46
CA ARG A 60 -3.67 12.10 24.56
C ARG A 60 -2.48 11.15 24.42
N GLN A 61 -1.84 10.81 25.54
CA GLN A 61 -0.84 9.74 25.55
C GLN A 61 -1.55 8.39 25.41
N VAL A 62 -1.30 7.70 24.31
CA VAL A 62 -1.85 6.36 24.06
C VAL A 62 -0.75 5.33 24.29
N GLN A 63 -1.00 4.40 25.20
CA GLN A 63 -0.06 3.36 25.57
C GLN A 63 -0.75 2.06 25.97
N TRP A 64 -0.06 0.94 25.78
CA TRP A 64 -0.56 -0.39 26.12
C TRP A 64 0.51 -1.20 26.86
N GLU A 65 0.07 -2.01 27.81
CA GLU A 65 0.93 -3.01 28.42
C GLU A 65 1.19 -4.14 27.43
N CYS A 66 2.47 -4.44 27.18
CA CYS A 66 2.86 -5.58 26.35
C CYS A 66 2.85 -6.84 27.21
N ILE A 67 1.93 -7.77 26.96
CA ILE A 67 1.73 -8.94 27.82
C ILE A 67 2.25 -10.20 27.14
N ASN A 68 3.10 -10.95 27.84
CA ASN A 68 3.50 -12.28 27.44
C ASN A 68 2.60 -13.31 28.12
N PRO A 69 1.71 -14.01 27.38
CA PRO A 69 0.78 -14.96 27.99
C PRO A 69 1.50 -16.10 28.73
N LYS A 70 2.66 -16.54 28.23
CA LYS A 70 3.46 -17.59 28.88
C LYS A 70 4.00 -17.12 30.24
N TYR A 71 4.48 -15.89 30.33
CA TYR A 71 4.98 -15.34 31.60
C TYR A 71 3.85 -15.01 32.57
N LYS A 72 2.70 -14.53 32.08
CA LYS A 72 1.53 -14.27 32.91
C LYS A 72 1.06 -15.52 33.67
N VAL A 73 1.18 -16.70 33.06
CA VAL A 73 0.85 -17.98 33.71
C VAL A 73 2.00 -18.49 34.59
N LYS A 74 3.25 -18.38 34.14
CA LYS A 74 4.41 -19.01 34.82
C LYS A 74 5.03 -18.21 35.96
N LYS A 75 4.95 -16.87 35.93
CA LYS A 75 5.68 -15.98 36.85
C LYS A 75 4.72 -15.30 37.81
N LYS A 76 4.81 -15.62 39.10
CA LYS A 76 3.91 -15.16 40.18
C LYS A 76 3.79 -13.62 40.30
N ASN A 77 4.87 -12.89 40.00
CA ASN A 77 4.93 -11.42 40.12
C ASN A 77 5.05 -10.71 38.76
N TYR A 78 4.60 -11.35 37.67
CA TYR A 78 4.66 -10.74 36.34
C TYR A 78 3.59 -9.67 36.17
N LYS A 79 4.01 -8.45 35.79
CA LYS A 79 3.11 -7.35 35.43
C LYS A 79 2.94 -7.26 33.92
N ASN A 80 4.02 -6.95 33.22
CA ASN A 80 4.09 -6.84 31.76
C ASN A 80 5.54 -7.04 31.27
N SER A 81 5.73 -7.12 29.95
CA SER A 81 7.02 -7.20 29.26
C SER A 81 7.46 -5.82 28.74
N GLY A 82 6.98 -4.74 29.34
CA GLY A 82 7.17 -3.37 28.88
C GLY A 82 5.88 -2.68 28.47
N ILE A 83 6.00 -1.39 28.15
CA ILE A 83 4.90 -0.53 27.71
C ILE A 83 5.17 -0.10 26.26
N VAL A 84 4.17 -0.25 25.40
CA VAL A 84 4.21 0.26 24.02
C VAL A 84 3.50 1.60 23.99
N ILE A 85 4.19 2.64 23.53
CA ILE A 85 3.67 4.01 23.47
C ILE A 85 3.50 4.40 22.00
N LEU A 86 2.30 4.87 21.63
CA LEU A 86 2.06 5.45 20.31
C LEU A 86 2.43 6.93 20.33
N ASN A 87 3.66 7.23 19.90
CA ASN A 87 4.19 8.60 19.90
C ASN A 87 3.51 9.52 18.89
N LEU A 88 3.09 8.98 17.73
CA LEU A 88 2.51 9.77 16.66
C LEU A 88 1.47 8.95 15.88
N CYS A 89 0.29 9.55 15.70
CA CYS A 89 -0.73 9.08 14.77
C CYS A 89 -1.14 10.26 13.88
N LYS A 90 -1.18 10.06 12.56
CA LYS A 90 -1.68 11.06 11.60
C LYS A 90 -2.50 10.37 10.54
N ILE A 91 -3.64 10.96 10.20
CA ILE A 91 -4.48 10.53 9.07
C ILE A 91 -4.18 11.46 7.91
N HIS A 92 -3.72 10.89 6.80
CA HIS A 92 -3.53 11.61 5.55
C HIS A 92 -4.63 11.19 4.58
N LYS A 93 -5.37 12.17 4.07
CA LYS A 93 -6.27 11.92 2.93
C LYS A 93 -5.39 11.70 1.70
N MET A 94 -5.47 10.51 1.14
CA MET A 94 -4.87 10.19 -0.16
C MET A 94 -5.98 10.31 -1.20
N HIS A 95 -5.78 11.21 -2.17
CA HIS A 95 -6.68 11.31 -3.30
C HIS A 95 -6.49 10.10 -4.22
N SER A 96 -7.61 9.49 -4.59
CA SER A 96 -7.66 8.41 -5.56
C SER A 96 -7.43 8.95 -6.97
N PHE A 97 -7.14 8.05 -7.91
CA PHE A 97 -7.07 8.38 -9.33
C PHE A 97 -8.31 9.14 -9.81
N LEU A 98 -9.51 8.67 -9.46
CA LEU A 98 -10.76 9.31 -9.84
C LEU A 98 -10.94 10.69 -9.22
N ASP A 99 -10.44 10.94 -8.00
CA ASP A 99 -10.49 12.27 -7.40
C ASP A 99 -9.73 13.30 -8.24
N TYR A 100 -8.61 12.91 -8.85
CA TYR A 100 -7.87 13.80 -9.76
C TYR A 100 -8.64 14.04 -11.05
N ILE A 101 -9.21 13.00 -11.67
CA ILE A 101 -10.01 13.13 -12.91
C ILE A 101 -11.25 14.02 -12.67
N MET A 102 -12.01 13.76 -11.60
CA MET A 102 -13.16 14.61 -11.22
C MET A 102 -12.74 16.03 -10.84
N GLY A 103 -11.51 16.21 -10.36
CA GLY A 103 -10.91 17.52 -10.09
C GLY A 103 -10.44 18.28 -11.35
N GLY A 104 -10.64 17.72 -12.55
CA GLY A 104 -10.27 18.35 -13.82
C GLY A 104 -8.88 18.00 -14.33
N CYS A 105 -8.19 17.04 -13.72
CA CYS A 105 -6.95 16.50 -14.28
C CYS A 105 -7.27 15.68 -15.54
N GLN A 106 -6.58 15.99 -16.63
CA GLN A 106 -6.72 15.30 -17.91
C GLN A 106 -5.51 14.38 -18.15
N ILE A 107 -5.71 13.29 -18.88
CA ILE A 107 -4.64 12.40 -19.32
C ILE A 107 -4.45 12.60 -20.82
N GLN A 108 -3.42 13.36 -21.18
CA GLN A 108 -3.07 13.56 -22.58
C GLN A 108 -2.50 12.27 -23.18
N PHE A 109 -3.10 11.81 -24.26
CA PHE A 109 -2.61 10.66 -25.00
C PHE A 109 -1.78 11.11 -26.21
N THR A 110 -0.55 10.59 -26.34
CA THR A 110 0.34 10.88 -27.47
C THR A 110 0.92 9.59 -28.00
N VAL A 111 0.93 9.44 -29.32
CA VAL A 111 1.39 8.24 -30.00
C VAL A 111 2.50 8.59 -30.99
N ALA A 112 3.58 7.83 -30.94
CA ALA A 112 4.64 7.85 -31.94
C ALA A 112 4.70 6.49 -32.64
N ILE A 113 4.61 6.49 -33.96
CA ILE A 113 4.59 5.28 -34.78
C ILE A 113 5.94 5.13 -35.48
N ASP A 114 6.50 3.92 -35.40
CA ASP A 114 7.74 3.58 -36.07
C ASP A 114 7.50 3.34 -37.56
N PHE A 115 7.96 4.25 -38.40
CA PHE A 115 7.93 4.14 -39.86
C PHE A 115 9.31 3.80 -40.47
N THR A 116 10.18 3.11 -39.71
CA THR A 116 11.46 2.63 -40.23
C THR A 116 11.29 1.50 -41.25
N ALA A 117 12.26 1.36 -42.16
CA ALA A 117 12.20 0.43 -43.29
C ALA A 117 12.15 -1.06 -42.89
N SER A 118 12.55 -1.41 -41.67
CA SER A 118 12.47 -2.79 -41.13
C SER A 118 11.04 -3.33 -41.04
N ASN A 119 10.03 -2.45 -41.03
CA ASN A 119 8.62 -2.82 -41.04
C ASN A 119 8.14 -3.35 -42.41
N GLY A 120 8.96 -3.24 -43.46
CA GLY A 120 8.64 -3.66 -44.82
C GLY A 120 7.74 -2.67 -45.57
N ASP A 121 7.60 -2.90 -46.87
CA ASP A 121 6.73 -2.10 -47.74
C ASP A 121 5.24 -2.33 -47.37
N PRO A 122 4.45 -1.30 -47.02
CA PRO A 122 3.04 -1.44 -46.64
C PRO A 122 2.13 -2.06 -47.71
N ARG A 123 2.60 -2.19 -48.96
CA ARG A 123 1.89 -2.89 -50.05
C ARG A 123 2.08 -4.40 -50.00
N ASN A 124 3.04 -4.88 -49.22
CA ASN A 124 3.32 -6.30 -49.04
C ASN A 124 2.52 -6.85 -47.85
N SER A 125 1.83 -7.98 -48.04
CA SER A 125 1.04 -8.63 -46.99
C SER A 125 1.85 -9.09 -45.77
N CYS A 126 3.17 -9.19 -45.89
CA CYS A 126 4.07 -9.51 -44.78
C CYS A 126 4.57 -8.27 -43.99
N SER A 127 4.21 -7.05 -44.40
CA SER A 127 4.62 -5.83 -43.70
C SER A 127 3.84 -5.65 -42.39
N LEU A 128 4.53 -5.12 -41.37
CA LEU A 128 3.89 -4.73 -40.11
C LEU A 128 2.93 -3.54 -40.28
N HIS A 129 3.10 -2.75 -41.34
CA HIS A 129 2.22 -1.64 -41.74
C HIS A 129 1.19 -2.04 -42.79
N TYR A 130 1.09 -3.31 -43.15
CA TYR A 130 0.11 -3.76 -44.14
C TYR A 130 -1.32 -3.44 -43.68
N ILE A 131 -2.14 -2.89 -44.57
CA ILE A 131 -3.55 -2.55 -44.31
C ILE A 131 -4.41 -3.65 -44.94
N HIS A 132 -4.75 -4.65 -44.14
CA HIS A 132 -5.61 -5.74 -44.59
C HIS A 132 -7.09 -5.32 -44.55
N PRO A 133 -7.93 -5.69 -45.56
CA PRO A 133 -9.33 -5.22 -45.67
C PRO A 133 -10.25 -5.71 -44.55
N TYR A 134 -9.89 -6.78 -43.84
CA TYR A 134 -10.74 -7.41 -42.81
C TYR A 134 -10.08 -7.51 -41.43
N GLN A 135 -8.80 -7.18 -41.29
CA GLN A 135 -8.08 -7.38 -40.03
C GLN A 135 -7.09 -6.24 -39.79
N PRO A 136 -7.07 -5.64 -38.59
CA PRO A 136 -6.08 -4.63 -38.26
C PRO A 136 -4.68 -5.26 -38.11
N ASN A 137 -3.65 -4.50 -38.48
CA ASN A 137 -2.26 -4.85 -38.13
C ASN A 137 -1.97 -4.55 -36.65
N GLU A 138 -0.79 -4.94 -36.17
CA GLU A 138 -0.43 -4.81 -34.75
C GLU A 138 -0.37 -3.35 -34.27
N TYR A 139 0.08 -2.40 -35.12
CA TYR A 139 0.04 -0.98 -34.78
C TYR A 139 -1.39 -0.48 -34.59
N LEU A 140 -2.29 -0.84 -35.50
CA LEU A 140 -3.69 -0.44 -35.42
C LEU A 140 -4.40 -1.10 -34.23
N LYS A 141 -4.12 -2.37 -33.93
CA LYS A 141 -4.63 -3.04 -32.72
C LYS A 141 -4.20 -2.32 -31.45
N ALA A 142 -2.92 -1.95 -31.35
CA ALA A 142 -2.38 -1.24 -30.19
C ALA A 142 -3.00 0.17 -30.04
N LEU A 143 -3.12 0.90 -31.15
CA LEU A 143 -3.76 2.22 -31.19
C LEU A 143 -5.19 2.17 -30.68
N VAL A 144 -5.98 1.22 -31.18
CA VAL A 144 -7.38 1.06 -30.76
C VAL A 144 -7.45 0.65 -29.30
N ALA A 145 -6.72 -0.39 -28.88
CA ALA A 145 -6.80 -0.90 -27.52
C ALA A 145 -6.42 0.14 -26.44
N VAL A 146 -5.43 1.00 -26.70
CA VAL A 146 -5.03 2.05 -25.76
C VAL A 146 -5.87 3.31 -25.94
N GLY A 147 -6.09 3.73 -27.18
CA GLY A 147 -6.83 4.94 -27.52
C GLY A 147 -8.27 4.88 -27.04
N GLU A 148 -8.93 3.72 -27.15
CA GLU A 148 -10.31 3.55 -26.71
C GLU A 148 -10.50 3.75 -25.21
N ILE A 149 -9.48 3.43 -24.40
CA ILE A 149 -9.48 3.65 -22.96
C ILE A 149 -9.10 5.09 -22.64
N CYS A 150 -8.04 5.60 -23.24
CA CYS A 150 -7.48 6.90 -22.89
C CYS A 150 -8.35 8.08 -23.35
N GLN A 151 -9.09 7.95 -24.46
CA GLN A 151 -9.92 9.04 -25.01
C GLN A 151 -10.95 9.57 -24.01
N ASP A 152 -11.43 8.73 -23.08
CA ASP A 152 -12.42 9.13 -22.07
C ASP A 152 -11.84 10.06 -20.99
N TYR A 153 -10.52 10.18 -20.92
CA TYR A 153 -9.78 10.94 -19.91
C TYR A 153 -9.11 12.21 -20.47
N ASP A 154 -9.30 12.52 -21.75
CA ASP A 154 -8.81 13.71 -22.44
C ASP A 154 -10.04 14.52 -22.90
N ARG A 155 -10.32 15.66 -22.24
CA ARG A 155 -11.54 16.48 -22.47
C ARG A 155 -11.23 17.82 -23.10
#